data_AF-A0A2E4IXD8-F1
#
_entry.id   AF-A0A2E4IXD8-F1
#
_cell.length_a   1.000
_cell.length_b   1.000
_cell.length_c   1.000
_cell.angle_alpha   90.00
_cell.angle_beta   90.00
_cell.angle_gamma   90.00
#
_symmetry.space_group_name_H-M   'P 1'
#
loop_
_entity.id
_entity.type
_entity.pdbx_description
1 polymer ?
#
loop_
_entity_poly.entity_id
_entity_poly.type
_entity_poly.pdbx_seq_one_letter_code
_entity_poly.pdbx_strand_id
1 'polypeptide(L)'
;MDSDLRNTLEKRFRHFALEECYDSSPIYAVFALTVADHDELVELAGHCRMGQPPENLLFAALQDILMRGEEHALREFYPAFAAPARPCDEAGEHFLDFCRRHYDEIKSLISVQLVQTNEVRRCVYLQAAFATVI
;
A
#
# COMPACT_ATOMS: atom_id res chain seq x y z
N MET A 1 -0.95 -18.73 -10.64
CA MET A 1 -1.52 -17.52 -11.28
C MET A 1 -1.22 -17.56 -12.78
N ASP A 2 -2.13 -17.09 -13.64
CA ASP A 2 -1.89 -16.97 -15.09
C ASP A 2 -0.75 -15.97 -15.38
N SER A 3 0.10 -16.26 -16.36
CA SER A 3 1.25 -15.42 -16.73
C SER A 3 0.82 -14.02 -17.17
N ASP A 4 -0.33 -13.91 -17.84
CA ASP A 4 -0.87 -12.63 -18.30
C ASP A 4 -1.40 -11.77 -17.15
N LEU A 5 -2.05 -12.40 -16.17
CA LEU A 5 -2.52 -11.72 -14.96
C LEU A 5 -1.33 -11.20 -14.13
N ARG A 6 -0.28 -12.01 -14.01
CA ARG A 6 0.95 -11.62 -13.31
C ARG A 6 1.58 -10.37 -13.93
N ASN A 7 1.83 -10.39 -15.24
CA ASN A 7 2.44 -9.27 -15.97
C ASN A 7 1.58 -8.00 -15.87
N THR A 8 0.25 -8.16 -15.87
CA THR A 8 -0.69 -7.04 -15.68
C THR A 8 -0.54 -6.41 -14.28
N LEU A 9 -0.41 -7.22 -13.23
CA LEU A 9 -0.22 -6.75 -11.87
C LEU A 9 1.15 -6.09 -11.68
N GLU A 10 2.23 -6.69 -12.19
CA GLU A 10 3.57 -6.08 -12.16
C GLU A 10 3.57 -4.68 -12.78
N LYS A 11 3.00 -4.55 -13.99
CA LYS A 11 2.88 -3.25 -14.67
C LYS A 11 2.04 -2.26 -13.88
N ARG A 12 0.95 -2.72 -13.27
CA ARG A 12 0.08 -1.90 -12.44
C ARG A 12 0.83 -1.33 -11.23
N PHE A 13 1.58 -2.17 -10.51
CA PHE A 13 2.38 -1.71 -9.36
C PHE A 13 3.51 -0.76 -9.77
N ARG A 14 4.19 -1.02 -10.90
CA ARG A 14 5.19 -0.07 -11.44
C ARG A 14 4.55 1.26 -11.82
N HIS A 15 3.38 1.24 -12.46
CA HIS A 15 2.65 2.46 -12.82
C HIS A 15 2.23 3.24 -11.58
N PHE A 16 1.66 2.58 -10.58
CA PHE A 16 1.27 3.19 -9.31
C PHE A 16 2.45 3.86 -8.60
N ALA A 17 3.62 3.21 -8.59
CA ALA A 17 4.83 3.77 -7.99
C ALA A 17 5.26 5.08 -8.66
N LEU A 18 5.25 5.11 -10.00
CA LEU A 18 5.79 6.22 -10.80
C LEU A 18 4.81 7.38 -10.94
N GLU A 19 3.52 7.10 -11.11
CA GLU A 19 2.53 8.11 -11.52
C GLU A 19 1.67 8.61 -10.35
N GLU A 20 1.44 7.79 -9.32
CA GLU A 20 0.56 8.16 -8.19
C GLU A 20 1.33 8.51 -6.92
N CYS A 21 2.41 7.77 -6.64
CA CYS A 21 3.12 7.87 -5.36
C CYS A 21 4.40 8.68 -5.38
N TYR A 22 5.11 8.77 -6.52
CA TYR A 22 6.48 9.32 -6.55
C TYR A 22 6.59 10.72 -5.90
N ASP A 23 5.67 11.62 -6.21
CA ASP A 23 5.66 12.98 -5.66
C ASP A 23 4.90 13.13 -4.33
N SER A 24 4.03 12.17 -3.99
CA SER A 24 3.06 12.31 -2.89
C SER A 24 3.39 11.45 -1.68
N SER A 25 4.02 10.30 -1.87
CA SER A 25 4.38 9.34 -0.82
C SER A 25 5.53 8.41 -1.27
N PRO A 26 6.78 8.84 -1.09
CA PRO A 26 7.97 8.10 -1.52
C PRO A 26 8.05 6.66 -0.97
N ILE A 27 7.58 6.43 0.27
CA ILE A 27 7.57 5.09 0.88
C ILE A 27 6.68 4.10 0.12
N TYR A 28 5.51 4.53 -0.36
CA TYR A 28 4.61 3.66 -1.13
C TYR A 28 5.12 3.41 -2.54
N ALA A 29 5.89 4.33 -3.12
CA ALA A 29 6.60 4.07 -4.37
C ALA A 29 7.62 2.93 -4.20
N VAL A 30 8.40 2.94 -3.11
CA VAL A 30 9.34 1.85 -2.79
C VAL A 30 8.61 0.53 -2.59
N PHE A 31 7.51 0.51 -1.83
CA PHE A 31 6.74 -0.72 -1.63
C PHE A 31 6.14 -1.25 -2.93
N ALA A 32 5.56 -0.39 -3.76
CA ALA A 32 4.97 -0.79 -5.03
C ALA A 32 6.03 -1.35 -6.00
N LEU A 33 7.22 -0.75 -6.07
CA LEU A 33 8.34 -1.32 -6.83
C LEU A 33 8.77 -2.67 -6.26
N THR A 34 8.88 -2.78 -4.94
CA THR A 34 9.24 -4.04 -4.27
C THR A 34 8.23 -5.14 -4.60
N VAL A 35 6.93 -4.85 -4.63
CA VAL A 35 5.89 -5.81 -5.06
C VAL A 35 6.12 -6.23 -6.51
N ALA A 36 6.35 -5.28 -7.42
CA ALA A 36 6.55 -5.58 -8.84
C ALA A 36 7.85 -6.35 -9.16
N ASP A 37 8.81 -6.35 -8.24
CA ASP A 37 10.09 -7.06 -8.40
C ASP A 37 10.08 -8.46 -7.75
N HIS A 38 9.03 -8.83 -7.00
CA HIS A 38 8.96 -10.10 -6.26
C HIS A 38 7.70 -10.90 -6.62
N ASP A 39 7.87 -12.02 -7.34
CA ASP A 39 6.79 -12.92 -7.78
C ASP A 39 5.77 -13.29 -6.68
N GLU A 40 6.27 -13.58 -5.49
CA GLU A 40 5.46 -13.95 -4.31
C GLU A 40 4.52 -12.82 -3.87
N LEU A 41 4.95 -11.57 -3.98
CA LEU A 41 4.14 -10.41 -3.61
C LEU A 41 3.13 -10.06 -4.71
N VAL A 42 3.49 -10.26 -5.98
CA VAL A 42 2.55 -10.15 -7.09
C VAL A 42 1.45 -11.20 -6.95
N GLU A 43 1.80 -12.44 -6.56
CA GLU A 43 0.84 -13.50 -6.29
C GLU A 43 -0.05 -13.17 -5.09
N LEU A 44 0.51 -12.64 -4.01
CA LEU A 44 -0.25 -12.15 -2.86
C LEU A 44 -1.28 -11.11 -3.30
N ALA A 45 -0.86 -10.09 -4.05
CA ALA A 45 -1.75 -9.05 -4.56
C ALA A 45 -2.84 -9.62 -5.50
N GLY A 46 -2.55 -10.70 -6.22
CA GLY A 46 -3.51 -11.41 -7.07
C GLY A 46 -4.68 -12.06 -6.32
N HIS A 47 -4.59 -12.22 -5.00
CA HIS A 47 -5.70 -12.69 -4.17
C HIS A 47 -6.73 -11.59 -3.81
N CYS A 48 -6.48 -10.35 -4.21
CA CYS A 48 -7.43 -9.26 -4.00
C CYS A 48 -8.77 -9.56 -4.66
N ARG A 49 -9.85 -9.13 -4.00
CA ARG A 49 -11.20 -9.28 -4.53
C ARG A 49 -11.33 -8.56 -5.89
N MET A 50 -11.96 -9.23 -6.86
CA MET A 50 -12.22 -8.67 -8.19
C MET A 50 -12.94 -7.31 -8.11
N GLY A 51 -12.47 -6.36 -8.91
CA GLY A 51 -13.02 -5.00 -8.98
C GLY A 51 -12.52 -4.04 -7.88
N GLN A 52 -11.52 -4.43 -7.09
CA GLN A 52 -10.84 -3.54 -6.14
C GLN A 52 -9.42 -3.22 -6.61
N PRO A 53 -8.87 -2.06 -6.22
CA PRO A 53 -7.46 -1.73 -6.45
C PRO A 53 -6.55 -2.57 -5.53
N PRO A 54 -5.73 -3.50 -6.07
CA PRO A 54 -4.91 -4.40 -5.28
C PRO A 54 -3.82 -3.66 -4.48
N GLU A 55 -3.24 -2.60 -5.04
CA GLU A 55 -2.28 -1.72 -4.36
C GLU A 55 -2.83 -1.19 -3.03
N ASN A 56 -4.03 -0.62 -3.04
CA ASN A 56 -4.63 0.00 -1.87
C ASN A 56 -5.03 -1.04 -0.83
N LEU A 57 -5.54 -2.20 -1.26
CA LEU A 57 -5.88 -3.28 -0.34
C LEU A 57 -4.64 -3.85 0.35
N LEU A 58 -3.57 -4.09 -0.40
CA LEU A 58 -2.33 -4.62 0.15
C LEU A 58 -1.73 -3.67 1.19
N PHE A 59 -1.65 -2.37 0.86
CA PHE A 59 -1.10 -1.39 1.79
C PHE A 59 -2.02 -1.11 2.98
N ALA A 60 -3.34 -1.16 2.80
CA ALA A 60 -4.28 -1.06 3.91
C ALA A 60 -4.16 -2.24 4.88
N ALA A 61 -4.04 -3.47 4.35
CA ALA A 61 -3.84 -4.67 5.17
C ALA A 61 -2.52 -4.58 5.96
N LEU A 62 -1.44 -4.13 5.31
CA LEU A 62 -0.16 -3.89 5.98
C LEU A 62 -0.28 -2.88 7.12
N GLN A 63 -0.93 -1.74 6.87
CA GLN A 63 -1.11 -0.72 7.90
C GLN A 63 -1.98 -1.21 9.05
N ASP A 64 -3.05 -1.94 8.77
CA ASP A 64 -3.91 -2.52 9.81
C ASP A 64 -3.13 -3.45 10.74
N ILE A 65 -2.31 -4.35 10.20
CA ILE A 65 -1.47 -5.25 11.00
C ILE A 65 -0.45 -4.45 11.83
N LEU A 66 0.22 -3.46 11.25
CA LEU A 66 1.16 -2.60 11.98
C LEU A 66 0.48 -1.82 13.12
N MET A 67 -0.74 -1.32 12.89
CA MET A 67 -1.50 -0.55 13.89
C MET A 67 -2.01 -1.42 15.04
N ARG A 68 -2.22 -2.72 14.83
CA ARG A 68 -2.58 -3.68 15.89
C ARG A 68 -1.46 -3.92 16.90
N GLY A 69 -0.28 -3.32 16.69
CA GLY A 69 0.81 -3.30 17.66
C GLY A 69 1.93 -4.29 17.35
N GLU A 70 2.00 -4.86 16.14
CA GLU A 70 3.11 -5.73 15.74
C GLU A 70 4.44 -4.98 15.93
N GLU A 71 5.37 -5.58 16.66
CA GLU A 71 6.72 -5.04 16.80
C GLU A 71 7.55 -5.49 15.60
N HIS A 72 7.63 -4.63 14.59
CA HIS A 72 8.40 -4.86 13.38
C HIS A 72 9.26 -3.65 13.02
N ALA A 73 10.46 -3.88 12.49
CA ALA A 73 11.38 -2.83 12.03
C ALA A 73 10.77 -1.91 10.97
N LEU A 74 9.74 -2.40 10.25
CA LEU A 74 9.00 -1.62 9.26
C LEU A 74 8.34 -0.36 9.86
N ARG A 75 8.06 -0.35 11.18
CA ARG A 75 7.49 0.81 11.88
C ARG A 75 8.44 2.01 11.89
N GLU A 76 9.76 1.77 11.83
CA GLU A 76 10.78 2.82 11.84
C GLU A 76 10.73 3.72 10.60
N PHE A 77 10.07 3.27 9.53
CA PHE A 77 9.91 4.02 8.28
C PHE A 77 8.65 4.90 8.27
N TYR A 78 7.78 4.79 9.28
CA TYR A 78 6.58 5.61 9.41
C TYR A 78 6.78 6.72 10.43
N PRO A 79 6.59 8.00 10.05
CA PRO A 79 6.65 9.14 10.98
C PRO A 79 5.69 9.04 12.17
N ALA A 80 4.61 8.28 12.03
CA ALA A 80 3.64 8.03 13.08
C ALA A 80 4.20 7.16 14.23
N PHE A 81 5.26 6.39 13.98
CA PHE A 81 5.83 5.45 14.96
C PHE A 81 7.29 5.77 15.33
N ALA A 82 8.03 6.48 14.48
CA ALA A 82 9.42 6.87 14.74
C ALA A 82 9.70 8.32 14.35
N ALA A 83 10.47 9.02 15.19
CA ALA A 83 10.91 10.39 14.94
C ALA A 83 12.41 10.52 15.30
N PRO A 84 13.32 10.69 14.32
CA PRO A 84 13.07 10.73 12.88
C PRO A 84 12.75 9.34 12.30
N ALA A 85 11.92 9.30 11.25
CA ALA A 85 11.72 8.09 10.47
C ALA A 85 12.97 7.76 9.63
N ARG A 86 13.22 6.48 9.38
CA ARG A 86 14.32 6.02 8.52
C ARG A 86 14.10 6.35 7.04
N PRO A 87 15.18 6.46 6.24
CA PRO A 87 15.10 6.71 4.80
C PRO A 87 14.24 5.66 4.08
N CYS A 88 13.38 6.10 3.16
CA CYS A 88 12.42 5.21 2.49
C CYS A 88 13.07 4.18 1.55
N ASP A 89 14.24 4.49 1.01
CA ASP A 89 15.02 3.63 0.10
C ASP A 89 15.50 2.34 0.78
N GLU A 90 15.63 2.33 2.11
CA GLU A 90 15.96 1.13 2.89
C GLU A 90 14.72 0.28 3.25
N ALA A 91 13.50 0.76 2.97
CA ALA A 91 12.28 0.13 3.46
C ALA A 91 11.88 -1.14 2.69
N GLY A 92 12.39 -1.35 1.47
CA GLY A 92 12.00 -2.46 0.59
C GLY A 92 12.21 -3.83 1.20
N GLU A 93 13.40 -4.10 1.75
CA GLU A 93 13.72 -5.39 2.38
C GLU A 93 12.87 -5.64 3.64
N HIS A 94 12.66 -4.61 4.45
CA HIS A 94 11.81 -4.71 5.64
C HIS A 94 10.33 -4.91 5.29
N PHE A 95 9.88 -4.33 4.18
CA PHE A 95 8.53 -4.54 3.67
C PHE A 95 8.37 -5.97 3.14
N LEU A 96 9.33 -6.48 2.38
CA LEU A 96 9.34 -7.85 1.89
C LEU A 96 9.30 -8.86 3.05
N ASP A 97 10.15 -8.69 4.05
CA ASP A 97 10.18 -9.52 5.26
C ASP A 97 8.83 -9.50 5.99
N PHE A 98 8.25 -8.30 6.15
CA PHE A 98 6.94 -8.15 6.77
C PHE A 98 5.84 -8.89 6.00
N CYS A 99 5.79 -8.72 4.68
CA CYS A 99 4.81 -9.40 3.84
C CYS A 99 4.97 -10.93 3.86
N ARG A 100 6.20 -11.45 3.95
CA ARG A 100 6.46 -12.89 4.12
C ARG A 100 5.96 -13.40 5.46
N ARG A 101 6.28 -12.69 6.54
CA ARG A 101 5.89 -13.06 7.90
C ARG A 101 4.38 -13.08 8.10
N HIS A 102 3.67 -12.15 7.46
CA HIS A 102 2.22 -11.99 7.58
C HIS A 102 1.44 -12.44 6.33
N TYR A 103 2.04 -13.27 5.47
CA TYR A 103 1.49 -13.60 4.16
C TYR A 103 0.03 -14.09 4.22
N ASP A 104 -0.25 -15.08 5.07
CA ASP A 104 -1.58 -15.68 5.19
C ASP A 104 -2.61 -14.70 5.78
N GLU A 105 -2.20 -13.87 6.74
CA GLU A 105 -3.05 -12.85 7.34
C GLU A 105 -3.40 -11.76 6.33
N ILE A 106 -2.39 -11.23 5.62
CA ILE A 106 -2.58 -10.24 4.56
C ILE A 106 -3.50 -10.81 3.48
N LYS A 107 -3.24 -12.04 3.01
CA LYS A 107 -4.07 -12.73 2.02
C LYS A 107 -5.52 -12.84 2.48
N SER A 108 -5.74 -13.21 3.73
CA SER A 108 -7.09 -13.28 4.30
C SER A 108 -7.77 -11.91 4.28
N LEU A 109 -7.08 -10.84 4.70
CA LEU A 109 -7.63 -9.48 4.72
C LEU A 109 -7.98 -8.97 3.31
N ILE A 110 -7.05 -9.04 2.36
CA ILE A 110 -7.27 -8.49 1.01
C ILE A 110 -8.33 -9.25 0.20
N SER A 111 -8.61 -10.49 0.57
CA SER A 111 -9.64 -11.32 -0.09
C SER A 111 -11.07 -10.95 0.31
N VAL A 112 -11.27 -10.35 1.49
CA VAL A 112 -12.61 -10.07 2.04
C VAL A 112 -12.92 -8.59 2.20
N GLN A 113 -11.90 -7.73 2.31
CA GLN A 113 -12.05 -6.31 2.56
C GLN A 113 -12.37 -5.51 1.29
N LEU A 114 -12.99 -4.34 1.48
CA LEU A 114 -13.29 -3.36 0.44
C LEU A 114 -12.58 -2.06 0.79
N VAL A 115 -11.99 -1.39 -0.20
CA VAL A 115 -11.46 -0.05 -0.05
C VAL A 115 -12.36 0.96 -0.75
N GLN A 116 -12.52 2.14 -0.17
CA GLN A 116 -13.14 3.29 -0.80
C GLN A 116 -12.06 4.36 -0.94
N THR A 117 -11.71 4.74 -2.16
CA THR A 117 -10.75 5.81 -2.43
C THR A 117 -11.41 7.17 -2.20
N ASN A 118 -11.66 7.52 -0.94
CA ASN A 118 -12.00 8.89 -0.58
C ASN A 118 -10.71 9.66 -0.29
N GLU A 119 -10.16 10.31 -1.31
CA GLU A 119 -9.08 11.27 -1.13
C GLU A 119 -9.62 12.50 -0.40
N VAL A 120 -9.22 12.72 0.86
CA VAL A 120 -9.64 13.88 1.66
C VAL A 120 -9.36 15.22 0.94
N ARG A 121 -8.39 15.25 0.03
CA ARG A 121 -8.13 16.39 -0.87
C ARG A 121 -9.33 16.77 -1.75
N ARG A 122 -10.22 15.84 -2.11
CA ARG A 122 -11.49 16.16 -2.80
C ARG A 122 -12.46 16.96 -1.92
N CYS A 123 -12.38 16.83 -0.60
CA CYS A 123 -13.20 17.63 0.31
C CYS A 123 -12.70 19.07 0.47
N VAL A 124 -11.44 19.38 0.13
CA VAL A 124 -10.91 20.76 0.21
C VAL A 124 -11.66 21.69 -0.75
N TYR A 125 -12.07 21.20 -1.93
CA TYR A 125 -12.92 21.97 -2.85
C TYR A 125 -14.29 22.33 -2.23
N LEU A 126 -14.83 21.44 -1.39
CA LEU A 126 -16.11 21.66 -0.72
C LEU A 126 -15.99 22.57 0.51
N GLN A 127 -14.82 22.62 1.16
CA GLN A 127 -14.59 23.48 2.32
C GLN A 127 -14.77 24.97 1.99
N ALA A 128 -14.29 25.42 0.82
CA ALA A 128 -14.48 26.81 0.38
C ALA A 128 -15.97 27.12 0.10
N ALA A 129 -16.72 26.17 -0.45
CA ALA A 129 -18.15 26.36 -0.74
C ALA A 129 -19.00 26.41 0.53
N PHE A 130 -18.73 25.55 1.52
CA PHE A 130 -19.48 25.54 2.79
C PHE A 130 -19.11 26.70 3.72
N ALA A 131 -17.91 27.29 3.59
CA ALA A 131 -17.54 28.48 4.35
C ALA A 131 -18.27 29.78 3.91
N THR A 132 -19.02 29.74 2.81
CA THR A 132 -19.76 30.92 2.28
C THR A 132 -21.25 30.89 2.65
N VAL A 133 -21.73 29.84 3.32
CA VAL A 133 -23.07 29.80 3.91
C VAL A 133 -22.93 30.06 5.41
N ILE A 134 -22.85 31.34 5.77
CA ILE A 134 -23.01 31.85 7.14
C ILE A 134 -24.13 32.88 7.10
#